data_AF-A0A3D3FYV3-F1
#
_entry.id   AF-A0A3D3FYV3-F1
#
_cell.length_a   1.000
_cell.length_b   1.000
_cell.length_c   1.000
_cell.angle_alpha   90.00
_cell.angle_beta   90.00
_cell.angle_gamma   90.00
#
_symmetry.space_group_name_H-M   'P 1'
#
loop_
_entity.id
_entity.type
_entity.pdbx_description
1 polymer ?
#
loop_
_entity_poly.entity_id
_entity_poly.type
_entity_poly.pdbx_seq_one_letter_code
_entity_poly.pdbx_strand_id
1 'polypeptide(L)'
;VVTQASSKQLSRDGVQDVNWRIVKIKSQPAKFFNQVPFIHLNSVSRTVTGHTGCNTVFGRYDINTTQKTLNLTAKVGHQSCDQALAQEADLADALERVSRFQLNNKQLYLQDRAGQILIQAEKN
;
A
#
# COMPACT_ATOMS: atom_id res chain seq x y z
N VAL A 1 -29.59 -9.00 -19.11
CA VAL A 1 -28.24 -9.39 -19.56
C VAL A 1 -27.25 -9.05 -18.45
N VAL A 2 -26.66 -10.10 -17.87
CA VAL A 2 -25.54 -10.17 -16.93
C VAL A 2 -25.55 -9.21 -15.72
N THR A 3 -26.07 -9.73 -14.62
CA THR A 3 -25.77 -9.32 -13.24
C THR A 3 -24.25 -9.35 -13.02
N GLN A 4 -23.64 -8.20 -12.72
CA GLN A 4 -22.22 -8.12 -12.36
C GLN A 4 -22.02 -8.75 -10.97
N ALA A 5 -21.68 -10.04 -10.95
CA ALA A 5 -21.00 -10.62 -9.82
C ALA A 5 -19.60 -9.99 -9.75
N SER A 6 -19.31 -9.28 -8.66
CA SER A 6 -17.97 -8.83 -8.31
C SER A 6 -17.12 -10.08 -8.07
N SER A 7 -16.45 -10.58 -9.11
CA SER A 7 -15.49 -11.66 -8.96
C SER A 7 -14.36 -11.13 -8.09
N LYS A 8 -14.07 -11.80 -6.96
CA LYS A 8 -12.81 -11.61 -6.24
C LYS A 8 -11.68 -11.81 -7.25
N GLN A 9 -11.13 -10.73 -7.77
CA GLN A 9 -10.00 -10.78 -8.69
C GLN A 9 -8.84 -11.45 -7.94
N LEU A 10 -8.49 -12.67 -8.34
CA LEU A 10 -7.44 -13.43 -7.70
C LEU A 10 -6.09 -12.89 -8.16
N SER A 11 -5.27 -12.45 -7.21
CA SER A 11 -3.91 -12.00 -7.46
C SER A 11 -3.08 -13.10 -8.14
N ARG A 12 -2.44 -12.77 -9.28
CA ARG A 12 -1.58 -13.71 -10.02
C ARG A 12 -0.18 -13.83 -9.44
N ASP A 13 0.31 -12.78 -8.81
CA ASP A 13 1.66 -12.70 -8.23
C ASP A 13 1.65 -12.69 -6.70
N GLY A 14 0.47 -12.73 -6.10
CA GLY A 14 0.27 -12.65 -4.66
C GLY A 14 0.42 -11.25 -4.08
N VAL A 15 0.64 -10.20 -4.88
CA VAL A 15 0.90 -8.82 -4.45
C VAL A 15 -0.12 -7.84 -5.03
N GLN A 16 -0.31 -7.83 -6.35
CA GLN A 16 -1.28 -6.96 -7.02
C GLN A 16 -2.70 -7.49 -6.86
N ASP A 17 -3.71 -6.63 -7.00
CA ASP A 17 -5.13 -6.96 -6.87
C ASP A 17 -5.50 -7.55 -5.48
N VAL A 18 -4.77 -7.14 -4.45
CA VAL A 18 -5.03 -7.49 -3.04
C VAL A 18 -5.21 -6.20 -2.23
N ASN A 19 -6.19 -6.19 -1.33
CA ASN A 19 -6.33 -5.12 -0.34
C ASN A 19 -5.41 -5.39 0.85
N TRP A 20 -4.28 -4.70 0.87
CA TRP A 20 -3.26 -4.81 1.91
C TRP A 20 -3.54 -3.82 3.02
N ARG A 21 -4.01 -4.32 4.17
CA ARG A 21 -4.18 -3.53 5.38
C ARG A 21 -2.81 -3.17 5.96
N ILE A 22 -2.50 -1.88 6.07
CA ILE A 22 -1.23 -1.44 6.66
C ILE A 22 -1.30 -1.63 8.17
N VAL A 23 -0.30 -2.30 8.75
CA VAL A 23 -0.19 -2.56 10.19
C VAL A 23 0.96 -1.79 10.84
N LYS A 24 2.03 -1.49 10.10
CA LYS A 24 3.12 -0.63 10.55
C LYS A 24 3.63 0.27 9.43
N ILE A 25 4.01 1.48 9.82
CA ILE A 25 4.68 2.47 8.98
C ILE A 25 5.99 2.81 9.70
N LYS A 26 7.11 2.54 9.03
CA LYS A 26 8.45 2.51 9.61
C LYS A 26 8.44 1.62 10.88
N SER A 27 8.75 2.20 12.04
CA SER A 27 8.74 1.49 13.33
C SER A 27 7.44 1.68 14.13
N GLN A 28 6.48 2.46 13.62
CA GLN A 28 5.25 2.80 14.34
C GLN A 28 4.07 1.93 13.91
N PRO A 29 3.21 1.47 14.84
CA PRO A 29 1.92 0.86 14.50
C PRO A 29 1.06 1.85 13.71
N ALA A 30 0.44 1.37 12.64
CA ALA A 30 -0.50 2.17 11.87
C ALA A 30 -1.79 2.38 12.67
N LYS A 31 -2.21 3.64 12.78
CA LYS A 31 -3.38 4.09 13.53
C LYS A 31 -4.60 4.19 12.62
N PHE A 32 -5.76 3.89 13.20
CA PHE A 32 -7.05 4.24 12.64
C PHE A 32 -7.37 5.69 13.00
N PHE A 33 -7.88 6.45 12.04
CA PHE A 33 -8.44 7.79 12.28
C PHE A 33 -9.92 7.80 11.89
N ASN A 34 -10.20 7.75 10.59
CA ASN A 34 -11.56 7.64 10.04
C ASN A 34 -11.82 6.28 9.40
N GLN A 35 -10.75 5.60 8.97
CA GLN A 35 -10.78 4.30 8.33
C GLN A 35 -9.50 3.52 8.58
N VAL A 36 -9.52 2.24 8.24
CA VAL A 36 -8.35 1.38 8.34
C VAL A 36 -7.36 1.75 7.23
N PRO A 37 -6.08 2.06 7.55
CA PRO A 37 -5.06 2.31 6.53
C PRO A 37 -4.84 1.09 5.64
N PHE A 38 -4.77 1.30 4.31
CA PHE A 38 -4.52 0.23 3.36
C PHE A 38 -3.87 0.75 2.07
N ILE A 39 -3.30 -0.17 1.30
CA ILE A 39 -2.89 0.05 -0.09
C ILE A 39 -3.39 -1.07 -0.99
N HIS A 40 -3.59 -0.74 -2.26
CA HIS A 40 -4.00 -1.65 -3.31
C HIS A 40 -3.23 -1.31 -4.59
N LEU A 41 -2.64 -2.32 -5.23
CA LEU A 41 -1.91 -2.19 -6.49
C LEU A 41 -2.76 -2.82 -7.60
N ASN A 42 -3.39 -2.00 -8.45
CA ASN A 42 -4.23 -2.51 -9.53
C ASN A 42 -3.38 -2.94 -10.73
N SER A 43 -3.41 -4.23 -11.05
CA SER A 43 -2.55 -4.83 -12.08
C SER A 43 -2.84 -4.35 -13.50
N VAL A 44 -4.08 -3.91 -13.77
CA VAL A 44 -4.54 -3.48 -15.09
C VAL A 44 -4.19 -2.02 -15.37
N SER A 45 -4.58 -1.11 -14.48
CA SER A 45 -4.34 0.32 -14.64
C SER A 45 -2.91 0.74 -14.25
N ARG A 46 -2.17 -0.13 -13.54
CA ARG A 46 -0.84 0.14 -12.97
C ARG A 46 -0.86 1.34 -12.02
N THR A 47 -1.88 1.37 -11.17
CA THR A 47 -2.09 2.44 -10.19
C THR A 47 -2.06 1.88 -8.77
N VAL A 48 -1.46 2.66 -7.87
CA VAL A 48 -1.59 2.45 -6.43
C VAL A 48 -2.73 3.33 -5.91
N THR A 49 -3.62 2.74 -5.14
CA THR A 49 -4.67 3.43 -4.38
C THR A 49 -4.62 2.99 -2.93
N GLY A 50 -5.21 3.77 -2.03
CA GLY A 50 -5.21 3.43 -0.62
C GLY A 50 -5.68 4.58 0.24
N HIS A 51 -5.52 4.41 1.56
CA HIS A 51 -5.75 5.48 2.52
C HIS A 51 -4.72 5.41 3.64
N THR A 52 -4.35 6.56 4.16
CA THR A 52 -3.43 6.72 5.29
C THR A 52 -4.08 6.37 6.63
N GLY A 53 -5.39 6.09 6.63
CA GLY A 53 -6.26 6.11 7.80
C GLY A 53 -7.16 7.35 7.84
N CYS A 54 -6.77 8.40 7.11
CA CYS A 54 -7.60 9.58 6.90
C CYS A 54 -7.62 9.97 5.41
N ASN A 55 -6.51 10.52 4.90
CA ASN A 55 -6.39 10.93 3.51
C ASN A 55 -6.20 9.77 2.52
N THR A 56 -6.63 9.99 1.27
CA THR A 56 -6.45 9.05 0.17
C THR A 56 -5.01 9.02 -0.32
N VAL A 57 -4.49 7.83 -0.61
CA VAL A 57 -3.25 7.58 -1.33
C VAL A 57 -3.59 7.28 -2.79
N PHE A 58 -2.89 7.90 -3.73
CA PHE A 58 -3.09 7.64 -5.16
C PHE A 58 -1.79 7.83 -5.94
N GLY A 59 -1.60 7.06 -7.01
CA GLY A 59 -0.40 7.15 -7.82
C GLY A 59 -0.24 6.04 -8.85
N ARG A 60 0.98 5.91 -9.35
CA ARG A 60 1.40 4.83 -10.26
C ARG A 60 2.51 4.01 -9.63
N TYR A 61 2.77 2.83 -10.20
CA TYR A 61 3.85 1.97 -9.77
C TYR A 61 4.44 1.16 -10.91
N ASP A 62 5.68 0.74 -10.72
CA ASP A 62 6.38 -0.23 -11.55
C ASP A 62 6.83 -1.40 -10.69
N ILE A 63 6.50 -2.62 -11.11
CA ILE A 63 6.80 -3.85 -10.37
C ILE A 63 7.50 -4.87 -11.26
N ASN A 64 8.53 -5.53 -10.72
CA ASN A 64 9.12 -6.74 -11.27
C ASN A 64 9.06 -7.86 -10.23
N THR A 65 8.21 -8.86 -10.49
CA THR A 65 7.93 -9.93 -9.53
C THR A 65 9.02 -10.99 -9.45
N THR A 66 9.83 -11.13 -10.50
CA THR A 66 11.02 -11.99 -10.55
C THR A 66 12.15 -11.39 -9.73
N GLN A 67 12.41 -10.08 -9.90
CA GLN A 67 13.47 -9.35 -9.21
C GLN A 67 13.05 -8.80 -7.84
N LYS A 68 11.78 -8.96 -7.45
CA LYS A 68 11.19 -8.44 -6.20
C LYS A 68 11.36 -6.93 -6.02
N THR A 69 11.29 -6.18 -7.11
CA THR A 69 11.35 -4.71 -7.09
C THR A 69 9.97 -4.09 -7.24
N LEU A 70 9.77 -2.97 -6.57
CA LEU A 70 8.57 -2.14 -6.64
C LEU A 70 8.99 -0.69 -6.45
N ASN A 71 8.67 0.18 -7.40
CA ASN A 71 8.83 1.63 -7.26
C ASN A 71 7.46 2.30 -7.33
N LEU A 72 7.24 3.29 -6.47
CA LEU A 72 5.97 3.99 -6.34
C LEU A 72 6.16 5.47 -6.67
N THR A 73 5.25 6.00 -7.48
CA THR A 73 5.07 7.44 -7.65
C THR A 73 3.69 7.78 -7.11
N ALA A 74 3.61 7.98 -5.80
CA ALA A 74 2.36 8.14 -5.06
C ALA A 74 2.31 9.48 -4.33
N LYS A 75 1.09 9.98 -4.13
CA LYS A 75 0.78 11.17 -3.34
C LYS A 75 -0.28 10.86 -2.30
N VAL A 76 -0.29 11.65 -1.24
CA VAL A 76 -1.31 11.64 -0.20
C VAL A 76 -2.18 12.89 -0.37
N GLY A 77 -3.50 12.75 -0.23
CA GLY A 77 -4.44 13.87 -0.24
C GLY A 77 -4.22 14.85 0.93
N HIS A 78 -4.96 15.95 0.94
CA HIS A 78 -4.74 17.08 1.87
C HIS A 78 -6.02 17.53 2.60
N GLN A 79 -6.78 16.59 3.15
CA GLN A 79 -7.92 16.89 4.03
C GLN A 79 -7.43 17.01 5.48
N SER A 80 -8.05 17.92 6.24
CA SER A 80 -7.72 18.10 7.66
C SER A 80 -8.24 16.94 8.50
N CYS A 81 -7.39 16.41 9.36
CA CYS A 81 -7.69 15.28 10.21
C CYS A 81 -6.87 15.36 11.49
N ASP A 82 -7.55 15.51 12.61
CA ASP A 82 -6.89 15.74 13.89
C ASP A 82 -5.93 14.59 14.20
N GLN A 83 -4.70 14.95 14.57
CA GLN A 83 -3.64 14.03 14.96
C GLN A 83 -3.12 13.06 13.87
N ALA A 84 -3.64 13.12 12.63
CA ALA A 84 -3.24 12.22 11.55
C ALA A 84 -1.94 12.62 10.84
N LEU A 85 -1.58 13.90 10.88
CA LEU A 85 -0.50 14.48 10.08
C LEU A 85 0.84 13.72 10.18
N ALA A 86 1.21 13.26 11.38
CA ALA A 86 2.47 12.54 11.59
C ALA A 86 2.50 11.20 10.82
N GLN A 87 1.41 10.42 10.87
CA GLN A 87 1.30 9.17 10.13
C GLN A 87 1.25 9.39 8.62
N GLU A 88 0.60 10.47 8.18
CA GLU A 88 0.50 10.82 6.77
C GLU A 88 1.87 11.22 6.19
N ALA A 89 2.63 12.02 6.92
CA ALA A 89 4.00 12.36 6.56
C ALA A 89 4.91 11.12 6.53
N ASP A 90 4.81 10.26 7.53
CA ASP A 90 5.59 9.02 7.58
C ASP A 90 5.24 8.05 6.45
N LEU A 91 3.96 7.94 6.10
CA LEU A 91 3.54 7.08 5.00
C LEU A 91 3.93 7.66 3.65
N ALA A 92 3.84 8.98 3.46
CA ALA A 92 4.30 9.64 2.23
C ALA A 92 5.81 9.41 2.01
N ASP A 93 6.65 9.67 3.02
CA ASP A 93 8.09 9.40 2.97
C ASP A 93 8.39 7.91 2.72
N ALA A 94 7.65 7.01 3.37
CA ALA A 94 7.81 5.58 3.15
C ALA A 94 7.51 5.21 1.69
N LEU A 95 6.39 5.67 1.11
CA LEU A 95 6.01 5.36 -0.27
C LEU A 95 7.05 5.82 -1.28
N GLU A 96 7.64 7.01 -1.10
CA GLU A 96 8.70 7.54 -1.98
C GLU A 96 9.99 6.70 -1.96
N ARG A 97 10.26 6.03 -0.84
CA ARG A 97 11.50 5.26 -0.64
C ARG A 97 11.39 3.77 -0.99
N VAL A 98 10.17 3.26 -1.18
CA VAL A 98 9.96 1.84 -1.55
C VAL A 98 10.69 1.55 -2.87
N SER A 99 11.51 0.49 -2.83
CA SER A 99 12.21 -0.03 -4.01
C SER A 99 12.06 -1.55 -4.18
N ARG A 100 11.62 -2.23 -3.11
CA ARG A 100 11.55 -3.68 -2.99
C ARG A 100 10.30 -4.11 -2.24
N PHE A 101 9.92 -5.36 -2.45
CA PHE A 101 8.87 -6.00 -1.66
C PHE A 101 9.24 -7.43 -1.29
N GLN A 102 8.71 -7.90 -0.17
CA GLN A 102 8.76 -9.30 0.23
C GLN A 102 7.35 -9.75 0.63
N LEU A 103 7.01 -10.96 0.23
CA LEU A 103 5.74 -11.60 0.56
C LEU A 103 6.02 -12.82 1.43
N ASN A 104 5.41 -12.88 2.60
CA ASN A 104 5.46 -14.04 3.48
C ASN A 104 4.03 -14.39 3.94
N ASN A 105 3.50 -15.51 3.45
CA ASN A 105 2.13 -15.94 3.74
C ASN A 105 1.09 -14.82 3.46
N LYS A 106 0.50 -14.27 4.53
CA LYS A 106 -0.49 -13.20 4.49
C LYS A 106 0.10 -11.81 4.74
N GLN A 107 1.42 -11.66 4.72
CA GLN A 107 2.11 -10.41 5.02
C GLN A 107 2.90 -9.91 3.82
N LEU A 108 2.78 -8.61 3.58
CA LEU A 108 3.55 -7.85 2.61
C LEU A 108 4.48 -6.89 3.36
N TYR A 109 5.75 -6.91 2.99
CA TYR A 109 6.75 -5.99 3.50
C TYR A 109 7.25 -5.15 2.33
N LEU A 110 7.09 -3.83 2.43
CA LEU A 110 7.68 -2.89 1.47
C LEU A 110 8.96 -2.31 2.06
N GLN A 111 10.01 -2.33 1.26
CA GLN A 111 11.37 -2.08 1.70
C GLN A 111 12.08 -1.05 0.84
N ASP A 112 13.02 -0.33 1.46
CA ASP A 112 13.91 0.57 0.75
C ASP A 112 15.05 -0.16 0.04
N ARG A 113 16.05 0.59 -0.43
CA ARG A 113 17.18 -0.01 -1.15
C ARG A 113 18.14 -0.80 -0.27
N ALA A 114 18.21 -0.47 1.01
CA ALA A 114 19.05 -1.16 1.99
C ALA A 114 18.34 -2.38 2.61
N GLY A 115 17.06 -2.60 2.29
CA GLY A 115 16.24 -3.67 2.86
C GLY A 115 15.56 -3.28 4.18
N GLN A 116 15.60 -2.00 4.57
CA GLN A 116 14.83 -1.51 5.71
C GLN A 116 13.34 -1.63 5.41
N ILE A 117 12.58 -2.21 6.35
CA ILE A 117 11.12 -2.29 6.25
C ILE A 117 10.54 -0.90 6.49
N LEU A 118 9.85 -0.39 5.48
CA LEU A 118 9.17 0.91 5.51
C LEU A 118 7.67 0.75 5.77
N ILE A 119 7.06 -0.29 5.22
CA ILE A 119 5.64 -0.59 5.42
C ILE A 119 5.50 -2.08 5.65
N GLN A 120 4.78 -2.45 6.71
CA GLN A 120 4.28 -3.80 6.92
C GLN A 120 2.77 -3.78 6.72
N ALA A 121 2.27 -4.69 5.92
CA ALA A 121 0.86 -4.85 5.64
C ALA A 121 0.45 -6.32 5.66
N GLU A 122 -0.84 -6.57 5.83
CA GLU A 122 -1.41 -7.90 5.81
C GLU A 122 -2.64 -8.00 4.92
N LYS A 123 -2.87 -9.20 4.40
CA LYS A 123 -4.02 -9.49 3.56
C LYS A 123 -5.27 -9.57 4.45
N ASN A 124 -6.25 -8.70 4.16
CA ASN A 124 -7.57 -8.75 4.79
C ASN A 124 -8.36 -10.02 4.39
#